data_AF-A0A924NN71-F1
#
_entry.id   AF-A0A924NN71-F1
#
_cell.length_a   1.000
_cell.length_b   1.000
_cell.length_c   1.000
_cell.angle_alpha   90.00
_cell.angle_beta   90.00
_cell.angle_gamma   90.00
#
_symmetry.space_group_name_H-M   'P 1'
#
loop_
_entity.id
_entity.type
_entity.pdbx_description
1 polymer ?
#
loop_
_entity_poly.entity_id
_entity_poly.type
_entity_poly.pdbx_seq_one_letter_code
_entity_poly.pdbx_strand_id
1 'polypeptide(L)'
;MPRRPALISALVAGALVLAGLTAASAPASATSLPLVLEMTTNAGTPVSLPLYGTVPTLQVDWGDGGAFEPVNAAGEVPHTYASGGTHTVSVFGGMLTHFGDAVNGYAGAPFLTSVTSFGLLGLTDLSGAFKGASALTTVPTATSGSPPATAG
;
A
#
# COMPACT_ATOMS: atom_id res chain seq x y z
N MET A 1 62.20 -35.97 -33.50
CA MET A 1 63.36 -35.99 -32.58
C MET A 1 63.01 -35.21 -31.31
N PRO A 2 63.65 -35.53 -30.16
CA PRO A 2 63.10 -35.68 -28.81
C PRO A 2 63.14 -34.35 -28.00
N ARG A 3 62.68 -34.17 -26.74
CA ARG A 3 62.88 -34.92 -25.49
C ARG A 3 61.83 -34.51 -24.42
N ARG A 4 61.46 -35.48 -23.58
CA ARG A 4 60.81 -35.39 -22.25
C ARG A 4 61.65 -34.54 -21.24
N PRO A 5 61.31 -34.33 -19.93
CA PRO A 5 60.05 -34.38 -19.14
C PRO A 5 59.91 -33.25 -18.05
N ALA A 6 58.86 -33.37 -17.22
CA ALA A 6 58.81 -33.18 -15.75
C ALA A 6 58.46 -31.80 -15.11
N LEU A 7 57.26 -31.80 -14.50
CA LEU A 7 56.91 -31.46 -13.11
C LEU A 7 57.49 -30.19 -12.47
N ILE A 8 56.65 -29.19 -12.13
CA ILE A 8 56.67 -28.54 -10.81
C ILE A 8 55.24 -28.11 -10.41
N SER A 9 54.82 -28.57 -9.23
CA SER A 9 53.66 -28.14 -8.47
C SER A 9 53.51 -26.62 -8.38
N ALA A 10 52.28 -26.14 -8.54
CA ALA A 10 51.79 -25.04 -7.73
C ALA A 10 50.26 -25.12 -7.68
N LEU A 11 49.74 -25.89 -6.72
CA LEU A 11 48.37 -25.71 -6.25
C LEU A 11 48.32 -24.34 -5.58
N VAL A 12 48.03 -23.29 -6.34
CA VAL A 12 47.64 -22.01 -5.74
C VAL A 12 46.24 -22.23 -5.19
N ALA A 13 46.15 -22.54 -3.90
CA ALA A 13 44.94 -22.39 -3.11
C ALA A 13 44.61 -20.89 -3.04
N GLY A 14 44.05 -20.38 -4.14
CA GLY A 14 43.55 -19.03 -4.27
C GLY A 14 42.26 -18.91 -3.47
N ALA A 15 42.31 -18.06 -2.47
CA ALA A 15 41.29 -17.82 -1.47
C ALA A 15 39.86 -17.72 -2.01
N LEU A 16 38.96 -18.31 -1.23
CA LEU A 16 37.57 -17.94 -1.02
C LEU A 16 37.29 -16.48 -1.37
N VAL A 17 36.69 -16.23 -2.53
CA VAL A 17 35.88 -15.02 -2.72
C VAL A 17 34.44 -15.45 -2.56
N LEU A 18 34.00 -15.43 -1.31
CA LEU A 18 32.60 -15.33 -0.95
C LEU A 18 32.14 -13.98 -1.53
N ALA A 19 31.73 -13.98 -2.81
CA ALA A 19 31.08 -12.82 -3.39
C ALA A 19 29.76 -12.68 -2.64
N GLY A 20 29.80 -11.88 -1.59
CA GLY A 20 28.67 -11.54 -0.77
C GLY A 20 27.53 -11.18 -1.70
N LEU A 21 26.43 -11.90 -1.55
CA LEU A 21 25.13 -11.37 -1.89
C LEU A 21 24.98 -10.15 -0.98
N THR A 22 25.48 -9.00 -1.43
CA THR A 22 24.98 -7.72 -0.94
C THR A 22 23.55 -7.70 -1.45
N ALA A 23 22.66 -8.35 -0.70
CA ALA A 23 21.27 -7.94 -0.70
C ALA A 23 21.36 -6.44 -0.48
N ALA A 24 21.10 -5.68 -1.54
CA ALA A 24 21.00 -4.25 -1.44
C ALA A 24 20.00 -4.02 -0.31
N SER A 25 20.52 -3.63 0.85
CA SER A 25 19.70 -3.13 1.93
C SER A 25 19.11 -1.87 1.32
N ALA A 26 17.90 -2.00 0.77
CA ALA A 26 17.12 -0.85 0.39
C ALA A 26 17.16 0.08 1.60
N PRO A 27 17.49 1.37 1.44
CA PRO A 27 17.23 2.29 2.52
C PRO A 27 15.73 2.16 2.78
N ALA A 28 15.37 1.66 3.96
CA ALA A 28 14.07 1.93 4.54
C ALA A 28 14.07 3.43 4.87
N SER A 29 14.09 4.27 3.82
CA SER A 29 13.60 5.63 3.87
C SER A 29 12.23 5.49 4.49
N ALA A 30 11.97 6.13 5.63
CA ALA A 30 10.69 6.08 6.32
C ALA A 30 9.55 6.21 5.28
N THR A 31 9.01 5.06 4.87
CA THR A 31 8.27 4.95 3.63
C THR A 31 6.90 5.52 3.90
N SER A 32 6.52 6.58 3.17
CA SER A 32 5.13 7.02 3.13
C SER A 32 4.30 5.79 2.75
N LEU A 33 3.59 5.22 3.72
CA LEU A 33 2.73 4.09 3.51
C LEU A 33 1.44 4.64 2.92
N PRO A 34 1.04 4.24 1.70
CA PRO A 34 -0.24 4.66 1.16
C PRO A 34 -1.39 4.03 1.96
N LEU A 35 -2.53 4.69 1.93
CA LEU A 35 -3.80 4.11 2.35
C LEU A 35 -4.22 3.13 1.24
N VAL A 36 -4.35 1.85 1.57
CA VAL A 36 -4.70 0.78 0.63
C VAL A 36 -6.01 0.17 1.08
N LEU A 37 -7.01 0.25 0.20
CA LEU A 37 -8.34 -0.30 0.37
C LEU A 37 -8.63 -1.30 -0.75
N GLU A 38 -9.47 -2.28 -0.45
CA GLU A 38 -9.96 -3.26 -1.40
C GLU A 38 -11.47 -3.08 -1.54
N MET A 39 -11.93 -2.95 -2.79
CA MET A 39 -13.33 -2.75 -3.13
C MET A 39 -13.75 -3.77 -4.17
N THR A 40 -14.88 -4.43 -3.97
CA THR A 40 -15.47 -5.33 -4.98
C THR A 40 -16.70 -4.67 -5.58
N THR A 41 -16.58 -4.17 -6.80
CA THR A 41 -17.63 -3.39 -7.49
C THR A 41 -18.19 -4.13 -8.70
N ASN A 42 -19.36 -3.69 -9.19
CA ASN A 42 -19.93 -4.18 -10.45
C ASN A 42 -19.56 -3.24 -11.61
N ALA A 43 -19.61 -3.74 -12.84
CA ALA A 43 -19.34 -2.91 -14.03
C ALA A 43 -20.31 -1.70 -14.10
N GLY A 44 -19.76 -0.51 -14.30
CA GLY A 44 -20.52 0.74 -14.36
C GLY A 44 -20.96 1.28 -13.00
N THR A 45 -20.41 0.78 -11.89
CA THR A 45 -20.74 1.28 -10.55
C THR A 45 -19.94 2.54 -10.23
N PRO A 46 -20.61 3.67 -9.90
CA PRO A 46 -19.92 4.85 -9.42
C PRO A 46 -19.46 4.65 -7.98
N VAL A 47 -18.22 5.02 -7.72
CA VAL A 47 -17.54 5.02 -6.43
C VAL A 47 -17.01 6.43 -6.20
N SER A 48 -16.99 6.91 -4.97
CA SER A 48 -16.42 8.18 -4.56
C SER A 48 -15.54 7.95 -3.34
N LEU A 49 -14.35 8.57 -3.33
CA LEU A 49 -13.47 8.56 -2.16
C LEU A 49 -13.61 9.89 -1.42
N PRO A 50 -14.13 9.90 -0.18
CA PRO A 50 -14.22 11.10 0.63
C PRO A 50 -12.85 11.45 1.23
N LEU A 51 -12.09 12.29 0.53
CA LEU A 51 -10.77 12.78 0.95
C LEU A 51 -10.92 14.21 1.49
N TYR A 52 -11.03 14.37 2.80
CA TYR A 52 -11.22 15.69 3.43
C TYR A 52 -10.02 16.14 4.28
N GLY A 53 -10.13 17.35 4.82
CA GLY A 53 -9.12 17.94 5.69
C GLY A 53 -7.97 18.54 4.89
N THR A 54 -6.73 18.15 5.22
CA THR A 54 -5.51 18.67 4.58
C THR A 54 -5.09 17.75 3.44
N VAL A 55 -5.22 18.20 2.20
CA VAL A 55 -4.89 17.42 0.99
C VAL A 55 -4.04 18.22 -0.01
N PRO A 56 -2.78 18.54 0.34
CA PRO A 56 -1.94 19.43 -0.48
C PRO A 56 -1.60 18.81 -1.84
N THR A 57 -1.28 17.51 -1.86
CA THR A 57 -1.01 16.71 -3.07
C THR A 57 -1.22 15.23 -2.74
N LEU A 58 -2.34 14.67 -3.17
CA LEU A 58 -2.64 13.25 -3.11
C LEU A 58 -2.71 12.68 -4.53
N GLN A 59 -2.44 11.39 -4.65
CA GLN A 59 -2.64 10.62 -5.86
C GLN A 59 -3.44 9.39 -5.51
N VAL A 60 -4.58 9.21 -6.18
CA VAL A 60 -5.44 8.05 -5.99
C VAL A 60 -5.21 7.11 -7.16
N ASP A 61 -4.73 5.91 -6.84
CA ASP A 61 -4.76 4.76 -7.72
C ASP A 61 -6.03 3.97 -7.44
N TRP A 62 -6.83 3.68 -8.46
CA TRP A 62 -8.07 2.92 -8.30
C TRP A 62 -7.85 1.40 -8.49
N GLY A 63 -6.66 0.97 -8.89
CA GLY A 63 -6.34 -0.44 -9.11
C GLY A 63 -6.99 -1.07 -10.34
N ASP A 64 -7.62 -0.28 -11.22
CA ASP A 64 -8.24 -0.71 -12.47
C ASP A 64 -7.24 -0.76 -13.65
N GLY A 65 -5.97 -0.42 -13.40
CA GLY A 65 -4.95 -0.22 -14.43
C GLY A 65 -5.01 1.17 -15.11
N GLY A 66 -5.85 2.07 -14.60
CA GLY A 66 -5.92 3.47 -15.00
C GLY A 66 -4.70 4.29 -14.58
N ALA A 67 -4.74 5.58 -14.90
CA ALA A 67 -3.75 6.54 -14.42
C ALA A 67 -4.08 7.00 -13.00
N PHE A 68 -3.05 7.36 -12.24
CA PHE A 68 -3.21 7.98 -10.92
C PHE A 68 -3.99 9.29 -11.03
N GLU A 69 -5.07 9.41 -10.27
CA GLU A 69 -5.91 10.60 -10.20
C GLU A 69 -5.31 11.61 -9.20
N PRO A 70 -4.87 12.80 -9.64
CA PRO A 70 -4.32 13.80 -8.75
C PRO A 70 -5.44 14.50 -7.97
N VAL A 71 -5.32 14.52 -6.65
CA VAL A 71 -6.27 15.18 -5.75
C VAL A 71 -5.55 16.26 -4.96
N ASN A 72 -5.97 17.50 -5.16
CA ASN A 72 -5.33 18.70 -4.59
C ASN A 72 -6.31 19.57 -3.79
N ALA A 73 -7.53 19.09 -3.59
CA ALA A 73 -8.59 19.77 -2.86
C ALA A 73 -9.42 18.76 -2.06
N ALA A 74 -9.88 19.21 -0.88
CA ALA A 74 -10.71 18.38 0.00
C ALA A 74 -12.09 18.19 -0.63
N GLY A 75 -12.53 16.95 -0.74
CA GLY A 75 -13.81 16.61 -1.33
C GLY A 75 -13.95 15.13 -1.64
N GLU A 76 -15.08 14.79 -2.24
CA GLU A 76 -15.32 13.47 -2.80
C GLU A 76 -14.72 13.35 -4.19
N VAL A 77 -13.93 12.30 -4.41
CA VAL A 77 -13.31 12.02 -5.71
C VAL A 77 -14.10 10.89 -6.37
N PRO A 78 -14.98 11.21 -7.34
CA PRO A 78 -15.77 10.20 -8.02
C PRO A 78 -14.93 9.43 -9.05
N HIS A 79 -15.23 8.14 -9.21
CA HIS A 79 -14.65 7.24 -10.19
C HIS A 79 -15.67 6.17 -10.56
N THR A 80 -15.57 5.61 -11.76
CA THR A 80 -16.52 4.59 -12.23
C THR A 80 -15.74 3.46 -12.88
N TYR A 81 -15.87 2.27 -12.30
CA TYR A 81 -15.19 1.09 -12.83
C TYR A 81 -15.88 0.60 -14.11
N ALA A 82 -15.12 0.51 -15.20
CA ALA A 82 -15.64 0.00 -16.47
C ALA A 82 -16.01 -1.48 -16.40
N SER A 83 -15.26 -2.26 -15.60
CA SER A 83 -15.53 -3.68 -15.32
C SER A 83 -15.70 -3.92 -13.83
N GLY A 84 -16.64 -4.81 -13.49
CA GLY A 84 -16.78 -5.29 -12.13
C GLY A 84 -15.64 -6.23 -11.76
N GLY A 85 -15.32 -6.30 -10.47
CA GLY A 85 -14.22 -7.09 -9.94
C GLY A 85 -13.74 -6.54 -8.60
N THR A 86 -12.71 -7.20 -8.07
CA THR A 86 -11.98 -6.73 -6.89
C THR A 86 -10.88 -5.77 -7.34
N HIS A 87 -10.93 -4.55 -6.84
CA HIS A 87 -10.04 -3.44 -7.18
C HIS A 87 -9.32 -2.97 -5.92
N THR A 88 -8.01 -2.76 -6.04
CA THR A 88 -7.17 -2.29 -4.93
C THR A 88 -6.94 -0.80 -5.08
N VAL A 89 -7.68 -0.01 -4.30
CA VAL A 89 -7.56 1.44 -4.26
C VAL A 89 -6.40 1.84 -3.37
N SER A 90 -5.41 2.54 -3.90
CA SER A 90 -4.26 3.03 -3.14
C SER A 90 -4.16 4.55 -3.20
N VAL A 91 -4.23 5.22 -2.06
CA VAL A 91 -4.06 6.66 -1.95
C VAL A 91 -2.65 6.95 -1.48
N PHE A 92 -1.88 7.61 -2.33
CA PHE A 92 -0.52 8.08 -2.08
C PHE A 92 -0.54 9.56 -1.78
N GLY A 93 0.40 10.02 -0.96
CA GLY A 93 0.60 11.45 -0.75
C GLY A 93 1.46 11.78 0.45
N GLY A 94 1.55 13.09 0.71
CA GLY A 94 2.32 13.63 1.83
C GLY A 94 1.50 13.86 3.10
N MET A 95 0.21 14.19 2.96
CA MET A 95 -0.67 14.45 4.11
C MET A 95 -2.15 14.32 3.72
N LEU A 96 -2.94 13.61 4.53
CA LEU A 96 -4.40 13.46 4.49
C LEU A 96 -4.86 13.34 5.94
N THR A 97 -5.56 14.34 6.46
CA THR A 97 -5.98 14.34 7.88
C THR A 97 -7.34 13.69 8.11
N HIS A 98 -8.23 13.68 7.11
CA HIS A 98 -9.57 13.13 7.26
C HIS A 98 -9.97 12.23 6.08
N PHE A 99 -10.40 11.01 6.38
CA PHE A 99 -10.95 10.09 5.39
C PHE A 99 -12.33 9.61 5.84
N GLY A 100 -13.35 9.83 5.00
CA GLY A 100 -14.75 9.48 5.31
C GLY A 100 -15.74 10.63 5.22
N ASP A 101 -17.03 10.31 5.12
CA ASP A 101 -18.11 11.26 5.32
C ASP A 101 -19.12 10.66 6.32
N ALA A 102 -19.11 11.17 7.55
CA ALA A 102 -20.03 10.74 8.60
C ALA A 102 -21.46 11.28 8.45
N VAL A 103 -21.67 12.31 7.63
CA VAL A 103 -22.95 13.01 7.45
C VAL A 103 -23.73 12.40 6.28
N ASN A 104 -23.13 12.30 5.10
CA ASN A 104 -23.77 11.84 3.86
C ASN A 104 -23.37 10.41 3.46
N GLY A 105 -22.23 9.90 3.94
CA GLY A 105 -21.62 8.69 3.38
C GLY A 105 -21.03 8.94 1.99
N TYR A 106 -20.65 7.90 1.26
CA TYR A 106 -20.07 8.02 -0.08
C TYR A 106 -20.52 6.88 -0.99
N ALA A 107 -20.58 7.15 -2.30
CA ALA A 107 -20.84 6.12 -3.30
C ALA A 107 -19.65 5.15 -3.27
N GLY A 108 -19.85 3.84 -3.17
CA GLY A 108 -18.70 2.93 -2.99
C GLY A 108 -18.56 2.32 -1.61
N ALA A 109 -19.08 2.96 -0.57
CA ALA A 109 -19.03 2.44 0.79
C ALA A 109 -19.47 0.96 0.87
N PRO A 110 -20.64 0.54 0.35
CA PRO A 110 -21.08 -0.86 0.44
C PRO A 110 -20.22 -1.84 -0.36
N PHE A 111 -19.35 -1.36 -1.25
CA PHE A 111 -18.45 -2.18 -2.05
C PHE A 111 -17.07 -2.34 -1.42
N LEU A 112 -16.76 -1.55 -0.38
CA LEU A 112 -15.53 -1.69 0.39
C LEU A 112 -15.53 -3.04 1.12
N THR A 113 -14.66 -3.96 0.71
CA THR A 113 -14.58 -5.32 1.26
C THR A 113 -13.53 -5.44 2.35
N SER A 114 -12.39 -4.77 2.16
CA SER A 114 -11.27 -4.82 3.10
C SER A 114 -10.50 -3.51 3.11
N VAL A 115 -9.90 -3.17 4.24
CA VAL A 115 -8.80 -2.20 4.30
C VAL A 115 -7.52 -2.97 4.58
N THR A 116 -6.53 -2.77 3.73
CA THR A 116 -5.24 -3.44 3.86
C THR A 116 -4.28 -2.61 4.69
N SER A 117 -4.32 -1.28 4.53
CA SER A 117 -3.45 -0.35 5.23
C SER A 117 -4.11 1.02 5.31
N PHE A 118 -4.07 1.68 6.47
CA PHE A 118 -4.43 3.10 6.55
C PHE A 118 -3.31 4.03 6.08
N GLY A 119 -2.10 3.49 5.92
CA GLY A 119 -0.94 4.27 5.57
C GLY A 119 -0.44 5.18 6.69
N LEU A 120 0.60 5.96 6.37
CA LEU A 120 1.15 7.03 7.20
C LEU A 120 0.92 8.38 6.53
N LEU A 121 -0.28 8.57 5.98
CA LEU A 121 -0.70 9.84 5.38
C LEU A 121 -1.00 10.92 6.43
N GLY A 122 -0.85 10.63 7.73
CA GLY A 122 -1.21 11.59 8.79
C GLY A 122 -2.72 11.68 9.06
N LEU A 123 -3.44 10.58 8.79
CA LEU A 123 -4.87 10.45 9.10
C LEU A 123 -5.09 10.58 10.61
N THR A 124 -5.75 11.67 11.01
CA THR A 124 -6.20 11.90 12.39
C THR A 124 -7.66 11.50 12.58
N ASP A 125 -8.43 11.53 11.49
CA ASP A 125 -9.87 11.34 11.51
C ASP A 125 -10.30 10.34 10.43
N LEU A 126 -10.93 9.24 10.88
CA LEU A 126 -11.56 8.23 10.03
C LEU A 126 -13.09 8.24 10.19
N SER A 127 -13.62 9.35 10.67
CA SER A 127 -15.04 9.50 11.03
C SER A 127 -15.90 9.37 9.78
N GLY A 128 -16.65 8.27 9.69
CA GLY A 128 -17.49 7.98 8.53
C GLY A 128 -16.76 7.30 7.35
N ALA A 129 -15.48 6.94 7.50
CA ALA A 129 -14.72 6.16 6.51
C ALA A 129 -15.43 4.84 6.12
N PHE A 130 -16.13 4.25 7.10
CA PHE A 130 -16.83 2.98 6.96
C PHE A 130 -18.34 3.11 7.03
N LYS A 131 -18.85 4.34 6.96
CA LYS A 131 -20.29 4.57 7.02
C LYS A 131 -20.94 4.02 5.75
N GLY A 132 -21.77 3.00 5.90
CA GLY A 132 -22.40 2.30 4.78
C GLY A 132 -21.55 1.17 4.18
N ALA A 133 -20.40 0.84 4.79
CA ALA A 133 -19.56 -0.27 4.35
C ALA A 133 -20.07 -1.62 4.84
N SER A 134 -21.19 -2.07 4.25
CA SER A 134 -21.87 -3.31 4.61
C SER A 134 -21.08 -4.57 4.23
N ALA A 135 -20.20 -4.49 3.24
CA ALA A 135 -19.35 -5.61 2.80
C ALA A 135 -17.97 -5.66 3.50
N LEU A 136 -17.69 -4.71 4.40
CA LEU A 136 -16.40 -4.62 5.08
C LEU A 136 -16.21 -5.79 6.03
N THR A 137 -15.26 -6.66 5.72
CA THR A 137 -14.93 -7.85 6.51
C THR A 137 -13.64 -7.69 7.29
N THR A 138 -12.69 -6.95 6.74
CA THR A 138 -11.34 -6.82 7.29
C THR A 138 -10.93 -5.37 7.37
N VAL A 139 -10.47 -4.93 8.53
CA VAL A 139 -9.75 -3.66 8.70
C VAL A 139 -8.45 -3.97 9.44
N PRO A 140 -7.34 -3.29 9.11
CA PRO A 140 -6.09 -3.53 9.78
C PRO A 140 -6.20 -2.93 11.18
N THR A 141 -6.15 -3.78 12.20
CA THR A 141 -6.05 -3.33 13.59
C THR A 141 -4.64 -2.83 13.82
N ALA A 142 -4.33 -1.61 13.39
CA ALA A 142 -3.09 -0.94 13.75
C ALA A 142 -3.12 -0.56 15.24
N THR A 143 -2.93 -1.56 16.10
CA THR A 143 -2.48 -1.42 17.49
C THR A 143 -1.21 -2.26 17.66
N SER A 144 -0.14 -1.86 16.97
CA SER A 144 1.20 -2.27 17.40
C SER A 144 1.50 -1.59 18.73
N GLY A 145 1.24 -2.29 19.84
CA GLY A 145 1.60 -1.82 21.17
C GLY A 145 0.77 -2.36 22.33
N SER A 146 0.52 -3.66 22.40
CA SER A 146 0.21 -4.29 23.70
C SER A 146 1.24 -5.38 23.96
N PRO A 147 2.11 -5.25 24.99
CA PRO A 147 2.91 -6.39 25.41
C PRO A 147 1.96 -7.48 25.92
N PRO A 148 2.28 -8.78 25.70
CA PRO A 148 1.50 -9.85 26.28
C PRO A 148 1.47 -9.66 27.80
N ALA A 149 0.26 -9.58 28.36
CA ALA A 149 0.05 -9.60 29.80
C ALA A 149 0.77 -10.84 30.34
N THR A 150 1.89 -10.64 31.02
CA THR A 150 2.56 -11.70 31.75
C THR A 150 1.71 -11.93 32.99
N ALA A 151 0.92 -13.01 32.97
CA ALA A 151 0.21 -13.48 34.15
C ALA A 151 1.24 -13.84 35.22
N GLY A 152 1.22 -13.09 36.33
CA GLY A 152 1.88 -13.44 37.58
C GLY A 152 0.96 -14.26 38.48
#